data_AF-A0A1V4BPK9-F1
#
_entry.id   AF-A0A1V4BPK9-F1
#
_cell.length_a   1.000
_cell.length_b   1.000
_cell.length_c   1.000
_cell.angle_alpha   90.00
_cell.angle_beta   90.00
_cell.angle_gamma   90.00
#
_symmetry.space_group_name_H-M   'P 1'
#
loop_
_entity.id
_entity.type
_entity.pdbx_description
1 polymer ?
#
loop_
_entity_poly.entity_id
_entity_poly.type
_entity_poly.pdbx_seq_one_letter_code
_entity_poly.pdbx_strand_id
1 'polypeptide(L)'
;MLPTDLLISRQNGETIIPKRLPIAPDYLMIAQEQITCFQESIGQTKGELSQKLLILEGDSPDYKIKRGFAHLLTNHFATFEIISPLEPQELRKRVFEQAANFVPIPQNRSLILQTIAQQLSQELNQEIFPVALEKGLYADLAENKIITQFDAPTPENLIHRFNLSQIQGIFYRASYLIINVHRNDPGEYKYLFRYLKLFRLMTYIEGDADTGFTITIDGPTSLFKANSRYGIEIAKLIPALLHVTHWNLKAQLQYKDSYTGTIKKQQFNLEDNCGLVSHYSPGKPYDSMLEESFAKRWLQLKTEWQLEREVDLVPLPGGVMIPDFRLVHPDGRVFLLEIVGYWRPEYLQKKFLQVKSAQANNLILAVSERLNLEKAGVKFQNLPAQVIWFKDKLSPQAVLEVLS
;
A
#
# COMPACT_ATOMS: atom_id res chain seq x y z
N MET A 1 -2.68 8.69 -0.43
CA MET A 1 -1.52 9.23 -1.17
C MET A 1 -2.03 9.92 -2.41
N LEU A 2 -1.34 10.96 -2.89
CA LEU A 2 -1.73 11.73 -4.07
C LEU A 2 -1.05 11.20 -5.34
N PRO A 3 -1.68 11.32 -6.51
CA PRO A 3 -1.06 11.01 -7.79
C PRO A 3 -0.08 12.12 -8.20
N THR A 4 0.86 11.79 -9.10
CA THR A 4 2.01 12.65 -9.47
C THR A 4 1.61 14.03 -9.99
N ASP A 5 0.48 14.14 -10.69
CA ASP A 5 -0.08 15.37 -11.25
C ASP A 5 -0.60 16.35 -10.18
N LEU A 6 -1.03 15.83 -9.02
CA LEU A 6 -1.48 16.60 -7.87
C LEU A 6 -0.37 16.90 -6.84
N LEU A 7 0.86 16.44 -7.11
CA LEU A 7 2.01 16.81 -6.30
C LEU A 7 2.45 18.23 -6.62
N ILE A 8 2.70 18.99 -5.55
CA ILE A 8 3.13 20.38 -5.61
C ILE A 8 4.47 20.46 -4.89
N SER A 9 5.52 20.81 -5.62
CA SER A 9 6.86 20.95 -5.06
C SER A 9 7.62 22.06 -5.76
N ARG A 10 8.52 22.71 -5.04
CA ARG A 10 9.51 23.63 -5.58
C ARG A 10 10.88 22.98 -5.52
N GLN A 11 11.78 23.43 -6.37
CA GLN A 11 13.18 23.01 -6.33
C GLN A 11 14.03 24.15 -5.77
N ASN A 12 14.98 23.81 -4.91
CA ASN A 12 16.01 24.72 -4.41
C ASN A 12 17.37 24.02 -4.54
N GLY A 13 18.11 24.35 -5.60
CA GLY A 13 19.32 23.60 -5.98
C GLY A 13 19.00 22.12 -6.23
N GLU A 14 19.71 21.23 -5.54
CA GLU A 14 19.49 19.78 -5.61
C GLU A 14 18.36 19.28 -4.69
N THR A 15 17.78 20.15 -3.86
CA THR A 15 16.75 19.77 -2.89
C THR A 15 15.34 20.04 -3.42
N ILE A 16 14.42 19.11 -3.15
CA ILE A 16 12.98 19.27 -3.43
C ILE A 16 12.24 19.71 -2.16
N ILE A 17 11.41 20.74 -2.27
CA ILE A 17 10.59 21.26 -1.17
C ILE A 17 9.12 21.05 -1.53
N PRO A 18 8.45 20.04 -0.95
CA PRO A 18 7.02 19.81 -1.15
C PRO A 18 6.19 20.93 -0.53
N LYS A 19 5.02 21.20 -1.11
CA LYS A 19 4.06 22.15 -0.55
C LYS A 19 3.54 21.60 0.77
N ARG A 20 3.59 22.44 1.79
CA ARG A 20 2.96 22.22 3.09
C ARG A 20 1.94 23.31 3.33
N LEU A 21 0.74 22.92 3.72
CA LEU A 21 -0.34 23.81 4.10
C LEU A 21 -0.31 24.00 5.63
N PRO A 22 -0.29 25.25 6.13
CA PRO A 22 -0.51 25.50 7.54
C PRO A 22 -1.98 25.24 7.92
N ILE A 23 -2.22 25.02 9.20
CA ILE A 23 -3.56 25.05 9.77
C ILE A 23 -3.95 26.53 9.90
N ALA A 24 -4.51 27.09 8.83
CA ALA A 24 -4.91 28.49 8.73
C ALA A 24 -6.37 28.59 8.25
N PRO A 25 -7.11 29.67 8.61
CA PRO A 25 -8.54 29.81 8.31
C PRO A 25 -8.89 29.56 6.84
N ASP A 26 -8.12 30.11 5.91
CA ASP A 26 -8.38 29.97 4.47
C ASP A 26 -8.36 28.51 4.01
N TYR A 27 -7.35 27.73 4.44
CA TYR A 27 -7.24 26.32 4.06
C TYR A 27 -8.26 25.44 4.80
N LEU A 28 -8.59 25.78 6.04
CA LEU A 28 -9.64 25.10 6.81
C LEU A 28 -11.00 25.29 6.14
N MET A 29 -11.29 26.49 5.65
CA MET A 29 -12.51 26.78 4.89
C MET A 29 -12.57 25.96 3.60
N ILE A 30 -11.50 25.92 2.81
CA ILE A 30 -11.44 25.10 1.59
C ILE A 30 -11.64 23.61 1.90
N ALA A 31 -11.01 23.11 2.97
CA ALA A 31 -11.17 21.72 3.40
C ALA A 31 -12.62 21.44 3.84
N GLN A 32 -13.23 22.35 4.61
CA GLN A 32 -14.60 22.23 5.07
C GLN A 32 -15.60 22.25 3.92
N GLU A 33 -15.46 23.14 2.95
CA GLU A 33 -16.30 23.19 1.75
C GLU A 33 -16.31 21.85 0.99
N GLN A 34 -15.12 21.25 0.83
CA GLN A 34 -14.96 19.95 0.20
C GLN A 34 -15.62 18.83 1.02
N ILE A 35 -15.44 18.82 2.35
CA ILE A 35 -16.07 17.83 3.23
C ILE A 35 -17.60 17.94 3.16
N THR A 36 -18.15 19.15 3.25
CA THR A 36 -19.59 19.40 3.15
C THR A 36 -20.15 18.93 1.80
N CYS A 37 -19.43 19.18 0.70
CA CYS A 37 -19.84 18.70 -0.62
C CYS A 37 -20.00 17.18 -0.68
N PHE A 38 -19.08 16.42 -0.06
CA PHE A 38 -19.19 14.96 0.01
C PHE A 38 -20.36 14.51 0.91
N GLN A 39 -20.59 15.18 2.04
CA GLN A 39 -21.72 14.88 2.93
C GLN A 39 -23.07 15.06 2.22
N GLU A 40 -23.23 16.14 1.44
CA GLU A 40 -24.45 16.43 0.67
C GLU A 40 -24.61 15.56 -0.59
N SER A 41 -23.59 14.77 -0.94
CA SER A 41 -23.57 13.88 -2.10
C SER A 41 -23.75 12.40 -1.75
N ILE A 42 -24.03 12.07 -0.48
CA ILE A 42 -24.44 10.71 -0.10
C ILE A 42 -25.72 10.33 -0.87
N GLY A 43 -25.72 9.15 -1.50
CA GLY A 43 -26.80 8.67 -2.36
C GLY A 43 -26.76 9.16 -3.81
N GLN A 44 -25.84 10.08 -4.16
CA GLN A 44 -25.61 10.52 -5.53
C GLN A 44 -24.53 9.69 -6.22
N THR A 45 -24.47 9.81 -7.55
CA THR A 45 -23.43 9.17 -8.36
C THR A 45 -22.10 9.90 -8.20
N LYS A 46 -21.00 9.17 -8.43
CA LYS A 46 -19.66 9.75 -8.48
C LYS A 46 -19.53 10.83 -9.56
N GLY A 47 -20.24 10.71 -10.68
CA GLY A 47 -20.30 11.70 -11.75
C GLY A 47 -20.90 13.02 -11.28
N GLU A 48 -22.04 12.98 -10.59
CA GLU A 48 -22.68 14.16 -10.00
C GLU A 48 -21.78 14.85 -8.96
N LEU A 49 -21.14 14.06 -8.08
CA LEU A 49 -20.13 14.59 -7.16
C LEU A 49 -18.98 15.27 -7.94
N SER A 50 -18.45 14.62 -8.98
CA SER A 50 -17.34 15.17 -9.77
C SER A 50 -17.72 16.52 -10.42
N GLN A 51 -18.97 16.66 -10.87
CA GLN A 51 -19.49 17.93 -11.39
C GLN A 51 -19.58 19.01 -10.31
N LYS A 52 -20.12 18.68 -9.12
CA LYS A 52 -20.15 19.63 -7.99
C LYS A 52 -18.76 20.09 -7.58
N LEU A 53 -17.80 19.17 -7.54
CA LEU A 53 -16.41 19.48 -7.23
C LEU A 53 -15.75 20.38 -8.28
N LEU A 54 -16.08 20.19 -9.57
CA LEU A 54 -15.62 21.05 -10.65
C LEU A 54 -16.17 22.48 -10.52
N ILE A 55 -17.45 22.62 -10.15
CA ILE A 55 -18.07 23.92 -9.88
C ILE A 55 -17.41 24.59 -8.68
N LEU A 56 -17.15 23.84 -7.60
CA LEU A 56 -16.45 24.34 -6.41
C LEU A 56 -14.99 24.72 -6.68
N GLU A 57 -14.32 24.05 -7.64
CA GLU A 57 -12.98 24.44 -8.09
C GLU A 57 -13.01 25.85 -8.69
N GLY A 58 -13.92 26.08 -9.65
CA GLY A 58 -14.06 27.34 -10.37
C GLY A 58 -12.74 27.81 -10.99
N ASP A 59 -12.54 29.13 -11.04
CA ASP A 59 -11.29 29.75 -11.53
C ASP A 59 -10.24 29.94 -10.42
N SER A 60 -10.32 29.15 -9.34
CA SER A 60 -9.43 29.30 -8.20
C SER A 60 -7.98 28.96 -8.56
N PRO A 61 -6.99 29.80 -8.19
CA PRO A 61 -5.58 29.48 -8.39
C PRO A 61 -5.12 28.24 -7.60
N ASP A 62 -5.87 27.85 -6.55
CA ASP A 62 -5.59 26.72 -5.68
C ASP A 62 -6.23 25.40 -6.16
N TYR A 63 -6.56 25.29 -7.45
CA TYR A 63 -7.20 24.09 -8.04
C TYR A 63 -6.49 22.78 -7.68
N LYS A 64 -5.14 22.76 -7.61
CA LYS A 64 -4.40 21.55 -7.22
C LYS A 64 -4.64 21.13 -5.77
N ILE A 65 -4.85 22.09 -4.87
CA ILE A 65 -5.18 21.81 -3.46
C ILE A 65 -6.58 21.22 -3.39
N LYS A 66 -7.57 21.87 -4.04
CA LYS A 66 -8.96 21.40 -4.10
C LYS A 66 -9.06 19.99 -4.68
N ARG A 67 -8.44 19.73 -5.84
CA ARG A 67 -8.35 18.39 -6.45
C ARG A 67 -7.65 17.38 -5.55
N GLY A 68 -6.60 17.80 -4.83
CA GLY A 68 -5.91 16.96 -3.87
C GLY A 68 -6.80 16.54 -2.70
N PHE A 69 -7.55 17.47 -2.12
CA PHE A 69 -8.54 17.17 -1.09
C PHE A 69 -9.63 16.23 -1.60
N ALA A 70 -10.25 16.55 -2.75
CA ALA A 70 -11.25 15.70 -3.38
C ALA A 70 -10.73 14.27 -3.62
N HIS A 71 -9.48 14.14 -4.10
CA HIS A 71 -8.85 12.83 -4.31
C HIS A 71 -8.67 12.06 -2.99
N LEU A 72 -8.28 12.74 -1.91
CA LEU A 72 -8.11 12.10 -0.61
C LEU A 72 -9.46 11.69 -0.01
N LEU A 73 -10.47 12.55 -0.07
CA LEU A 73 -11.84 12.26 0.35
C LEU A 73 -12.41 11.05 -0.40
N THR A 74 -12.29 11.05 -1.73
CA THR A 74 -12.76 9.96 -2.60
C THR A 74 -12.13 8.61 -2.26
N ASN A 75 -10.83 8.56 -1.99
CA ASN A 75 -10.11 7.28 -1.89
C ASN A 75 -9.93 6.76 -0.46
N HIS A 76 -10.08 7.61 0.57
CA HIS A 76 -9.80 7.22 1.96
C HIS A 76 -10.99 7.37 2.89
N PHE A 77 -12.02 8.14 2.51
CA PHE A 77 -13.13 8.48 3.40
C PHE A 77 -14.52 8.16 2.80
N ALA A 78 -14.61 7.92 1.50
CA ALA A 78 -15.86 7.60 0.81
C ALA A 78 -15.90 6.15 0.31
N THR A 79 -17.04 5.48 0.51
CA THR A 79 -17.32 4.16 -0.06
C THR A 79 -18.26 4.32 -1.26
N PHE A 80 -17.85 3.74 -2.39
CA PHE A 80 -18.61 3.77 -3.64
C PHE A 80 -19.04 2.37 -4.03
N GLU A 81 -20.34 2.15 -4.15
CA GLU A 81 -20.91 0.84 -4.47
C GLU A 81 -21.68 0.85 -5.80
N ILE A 82 -21.77 -0.34 -6.39
CA ILE A 82 -22.60 -0.59 -7.56
C ILE A 82 -23.98 -0.96 -7.04
N ILE A 83 -24.97 -0.09 -7.26
CA ILE A 83 -26.36 -0.35 -6.87
C ILE A 83 -27.13 -0.77 -8.12
N SER A 84 -27.44 -2.06 -8.20
CA SER A 84 -28.19 -2.66 -9.31
C SER A 84 -28.96 -3.90 -8.81
N PRO A 85 -30.17 -4.18 -9.33
CA PRO A 85 -30.94 -5.38 -8.95
C PRO A 85 -30.24 -6.71 -9.28
N LEU A 86 -29.38 -6.70 -10.29
CA LEU A 86 -28.52 -7.81 -10.69
C LEU A 86 -27.13 -7.27 -11.01
N GLU A 87 -26.13 -8.16 -11.10
CA GLU A 87 -24.84 -7.81 -11.68
C GLU A 87 -25.04 -7.11 -13.04
N PRO A 88 -24.51 -5.88 -13.25
CA PRO A 88 -24.85 -5.06 -14.42
C PRO A 88 -24.65 -5.75 -15.78
N GLN A 89 -23.68 -6.66 -15.88
CA GLN A 89 -23.46 -7.44 -17.09
C GLN A 89 -24.63 -8.39 -17.40
N GLU A 90 -25.15 -9.09 -16.38
CA GLU A 90 -26.30 -9.99 -16.52
C GLU A 90 -27.58 -9.18 -16.76
N LEU A 91 -27.74 -8.05 -16.07
CA LEU A 91 -28.87 -7.15 -16.29
C LEU A 91 -28.91 -6.66 -17.75
N ARG A 92 -27.77 -6.20 -18.30
CA ARG A 92 -27.67 -5.79 -19.70
C ARG A 92 -28.03 -6.91 -20.66
N LYS A 93 -27.53 -8.12 -20.42
CA LYS A 93 -27.85 -9.29 -21.24
C LYS A 93 -29.35 -9.52 -21.31
N ARG A 94 -30.03 -9.63 -20.16
CA ARG A 94 -31.48 -9.86 -20.11
C ARG A 94 -32.28 -8.74 -20.76
N VAL A 95 -31.92 -7.49 -20.48
CA VAL A 95 -32.59 -6.32 -21.06
C VAL A 95 -32.45 -6.27 -22.57
N PHE A 96 -31.26 -6.54 -23.10
CA PHE A 96 -31.03 -6.49 -24.55
C PHE A 96 -31.58 -7.70 -25.29
N GLU A 97 -31.56 -8.90 -24.69
CA GLU A 97 -32.23 -10.08 -25.23
C GLU A 97 -33.75 -9.87 -25.35
N GLN A 98 -34.37 -9.29 -24.32
CA GLN A 98 -35.79 -8.94 -24.38
C GLN A 98 -36.07 -7.83 -25.39
N ALA A 99 -35.24 -6.78 -25.42
CA ALA A 99 -35.40 -5.69 -26.36
C ALA A 99 -35.29 -6.12 -27.83
N ALA A 100 -34.51 -7.16 -28.12
CA ALA A 100 -34.36 -7.72 -29.47
C ALA A 100 -35.67 -8.30 -30.05
N ASN A 101 -36.65 -8.63 -29.20
CA ASN A 101 -37.96 -9.13 -29.62
C ASN A 101 -38.93 -8.01 -30.07
N PHE A 102 -38.54 -6.75 -29.91
CA PHE A 102 -39.38 -5.58 -30.21
C PHE A 102 -38.77 -4.71 -31.31
N VAL A 103 -39.62 -3.97 -32.02
CA VAL A 103 -39.17 -2.92 -32.94
C VAL A 103 -38.48 -1.81 -32.11
N PRO A 104 -37.31 -1.28 -32.52
CA PRO A 104 -36.54 -0.31 -31.75
C PRO A 104 -37.14 1.11 -31.82
N ILE A 105 -38.32 1.28 -31.22
CA ILE A 105 -39.02 2.56 -31.09
C ILE A 105 -39.13 2.98 -29.62
N PRO A 106 -39.05 4.29 -29.30
CA PRO A 106 -39.08 4.78 -27.91
C PRO A 106 -40.27 4.30 -27.08
N GLN A 107 -41.44 4.10 -27.70
CA GLN A 107 -42.65 3.64 -27.04
C GLN A 107 -42.51 2.26 -26.39
N ASN A 108 -41.67 1.38 -26.97
CA ASN A 108 -41.48 0.02 -26.46
C ASN A 108 -40.57 -0.02 -25.23
N ARG A 109 -39.75 1.00 -24.99
CA ARG A 109 -38.80 1.06 -23.86
C ARG A 109 -39.49 0.84 -22.52
N SER A 110 -40.59 1.56 -22.27
CA SER A 110 -41.34 1.51 -21.01
C SER A 110 -41.91 0.12 -20.76
N LEU A 111 -42.48 -0.51 -21.80
CA LEU A 111 -43.06 -1.85 -21.75
C LEU A 111 -41.98 -2.91 -21.47
N ILE A 112 -40.83 -2.83 -22.15
CA ILE A 112 -39.71 -3.77 -21.95
C ILE A 112 -39.22 -3.71 -20.50
N LEU A 113 -38.96 -2.50 -19.98
CA LEU A 113 -38.47 -2.33 -18.62
C LEU A 113 -39.50 -2.79 -17.57
N GLN A 114 -40.80 -2.53 -17.79
CA GLN A 114 -41.86 -3.04 -16.91
C GLN A 114 -41.93 -4.56 -16.91
N THR A 115 -41.84 -5.19 -18.08
CA THR A 115 -41.89 -6.65 -18.22
C THR A 115 -40.73 -7.31 -17.47
N ILE A 116 -39.52 -6.78 -17.66
CA ILE A 116 -38.32 -7.30 -16.98
C ILE A 116 -38.37 -7.03 -15.48
N ALA A 117 -38.85 -5.85 -15.08
CA ALA A 117 -39.00 -5.51 -13.67
C ALA A 117 -39.92 -6.50 -12.96
N GLN A 118 -41.04 -6.87 -13.58
CA GLN A 118 -41.96 -7.88 -13.06
C GLN A 118 -41.33 -9.28 -13.00
N GLN A 119 -40.66 -9.71 -14.08
CA GLN A 119 -39.96 -11.00 -14.13
C GLN A 119 -38.92 -11.12 -13.02
N LEU A 120 -38.03 -10.12 -12.91
CA LEU A 120 -37.01 -10.07 -11.86
C LEU A 120 -37.63 -9.98 -10.48
N SER A 121 -38.76 -9.27 -10.33
CA SER A 121 -39.42 -9.18 -9.03
C SER A 121 -39.92 -10.54 -8.52
N GLN A 122 -40.44 -11.36 -9.43
CA GLN A 122 -40.88 -12.72 -9.13
C GLN A 122 -39.70 -13.66 -8.88
N GLU A 123 -38.66 -13.60 -9.72
CA GLU A 123 -37.48 -14.47 -9.61
C GLU A 123 -36.68 -14.22 -8.32
N LEU A 124 -36.49 -12.96 -7.95
CA LEU A 124 -35.69 -12.56 -6.79
C LEU A 124 -36.53 -12.42 -5.52
N ASN A 125 -37.86 -12.61 -5.61
CA ASN A 125 -38.81 -12.43 -4.51
C ASN A 125 -38.65 -11.05 -3.82
N GLN A 126 -38.44 -10.01 -4.62
CA GLN A 126 -38.21 -8.63 -4.18
C GLN A 126 -38.85 -7.67 -5.18
N GLU A 127 -39.51 -6.61 -4.71
CA GLU A 127 -40.08 -5.61 -5.62
C GLU A 127 -38.99 -4.80 -6.33
N ILE A 128 -38.98 -4.86 -7.67
CA ILE A 128 -38.04 -4.15 -8.53
C ILE A 128 -38.82 -3.20 -9.44
N PHE A 129 -38.44 -1.93 -9.42
CA PHE A 129 -39.05 -0.90 -10.26
C PHE A 129 -38.26 -0.70 -11.56
N PRO A 130 -38.92 -0.32 -12.68
CA PRO A 130 -38.25 -0.03 -13.95
C PRO A 130 -37.09 0.96 -13.82
N VAL A 131 -37.23 1.99 -12.97
CA VAL A 131 -36.18 2.99 -12.71
C VAL A 131 -34.90 2.36 -12.16
N ALA A 132 -35.02 1.30 -11.34
CA ALA A 132 -33.87 0.58 -10.81
C ALA A 132 -33.11 -0.18 -11.91
N LEU A 133 -33.82 -0.71 -12.92
CA LEU A 133 -33.20 -1.34 -14.08
C LEU A 133 -32.44 -0.30 -14.92
N GLU A 134 -33.07 0.85 -15.18
CA GLU A 134 -32.46 1.93 -15.97
C GLU A 134 -31.12 2.39 -15.36
N LYS A 135 -31.11 2.61 -14.05
CA LYS A 135 -29.89 2.98 -13.31
C LYS A 135 -28.90 1.81 -13.24
N GLY A 136 -29.39 0.58 -13.08
CA GLY A 136 -28.58 -0.63 -12.91
C GLY A 136 -27.78 -1.04 -14.15
N LEU A 137 -28.27 -0.75 -15.38
CA LEU A 137 -27.66 -1.19 -16.64
C LEU A 137 -26.17 -0.84 -16.75
N TYR A 138 -25.78 0.33 -16.26
CA TYR A 138 -24.42 0.86 -16.33
C TYR A 138 -23.90 1.27 -14.96
N ALA A 139 -24.45 0.72 -13.87
CA ALA A 139 -24.01 1.03 -12.50
C ALA A 139 -22.57 0.59 -12.21
N ASP A 140 -22.00 -0.29 -13.04
CA ASP A 140 -20.59 -0.74 -13.00
C ASP A 140 -19.60 0.33 -13.51
N LEU A 141 -20.04 1.30 -14.31
CA LEU A 141 -19.19 2.41 -14.75
C LEU A 141 -18.74 3.26 -13.56
N ALA A 142 -17.48 3.68 -13.56
CA ALA A 142 -16.87 4.38 -12.43
C ALA A 142 -17.63 5.65 -12.00
N GLU A 143 -18.20 6.39 -12.95
CA GLU A 143 -18.99 7.60 -12.71
C GLU A 143 -20.38 7.30 -12.13
N ASN A 144 -20.95 6.13 -12.40
CA ASN A 144 -22.30 5.77 -11.96
C ASN A 144 -22.36 5.10 -10.59
N LYS A 145 -21.20 4.74 -10.03
CA LYS A 145 -21.12 4.23 -8.65
C LYS A 145 -21.68 5.24 -7.68
N ILE A 146 -22.42 4.78 -6.69
CA ILE A 146 -23.13 5.63 -5.73
C ILE A 146 -22.33 5.72 -4.44
N ILE A 147 -22.28 6.92 -3.86
CA ILE A 147 -21.69 7.15 -2.53
C ILE A 147 -22.63 6.59 -1.47
N THR A 148 -22.26 5.48 -0.84
CA THR A 148 -23.08 4.82 0.18
C THR A 148 -22.69 5.21 1.60
N GLN A 149 -21.40 5.47 1.82
CA GLN A 149 -20.87 5.88 3.12
C GLN A 149 -19.81 6.97 2.93
N PHE A 150 -19.76 7.90 3.88
CA PHE A 150 -18.72 8.91 3.97
C PHE A 150 -18.32 9.16 5.43
N ASP A 151 -17.11 8.73 5.79
CA ASP A 151 -16.52 8.90 7.12
C ASP A 151 -15.80 10.25 7.18
N ALA A 152 -16.57 11.32 7.37
CA ALA A 152 -16.06 12.69 7.27
C ALA A 152 -14.88 12.97 8.23
N PRO A 153 -13.68 13.33 7.74
CA PRO A 153 -12.59 13.80 8.59
C PRO A 153 -12.86 15.23 9.07
N THR A 154 -12.15 15.67 10.10
CA THR A 154 -12.08 17.12 10.40
C THR A 154 -11.22 17.84 9.34
N PRO A 155 -11.46 19.14 9.08
CA PRO A 155 -10.64 19.92 8.16
C PRO A 155 -9.13 19.85 8.45
N GLU A 156 -8.75 19.89 9.74
CA GLU A 156 -7.36 19.78 10.18
C GLU A 156 -6.76 18.42 9.79
N ASN A 157 -7.48 17.33 10.05
CA ASN A 157 -7.04 15.99 9.71
C ASN A 157 -6.89 15.80 8.19
N LEU A 158 -7.77 16.41 7.39
CA LEU A 158 -7.64 16.42 5.93
C LEU A 158 -6.38 17.18 5.47
N ILE A 159 -6.07 18.32 6.08
CA ILE A 159 -4.85 19.08 5.79
C ILE A 159 -3.60 18.27 6.18
N HIS A 160 -3.59 17.65 7.37
CA HIS A 160 -2.50 16.76 7.78
C HIS A 160 -2.32 15.60 6.79
N ARG A 161 -3.42 14.98 6.36
CA ARG A 161 -3.42 13.90 5.36
C ARG A 161 -2.89 14.37 4.01
N PHE A 162 -3.22 15.59 3.59
CA PHE A 162 -2.71 16.21 2.37
C PHE A 162 -1.21 16.46 2.45
N ASN A 163 -0.74 17.10 3.53
CA ASN A 163 0.68 17.38 3.75
C ASN A 163 1.50 16.09 3.73
N LEU A 164 1.06 15.06 4.47
CA LEU A 164 1.71 13.74 4.43
C LEU A 164 1.72 13.15 3.02
N SER A 165 0.60 13.25 2.28
CA SER A 165 0.52 12.73 0.91
C SER A 165 1.44 13.46 -0.07
N GLN A 166 1.69 14.76 0.12
CA GLN A 166 2.68 15.53 -0.67
C GLN A 166 4.10 15.00 -0.43
N ILE A 167 4.46 14.71 0.83
CA ILE A 167 5.74 14.09 1.19
C ILE A 167 5.87 12.70 0.59
N GLN A 168 4.85 11.85 0.76
CA GLN A 168 4.82 10.49 0.22
C GLN A 168 5.06 10.47 -1.29
N GLY A 169 4.52 11.44 -2.03
CA GLY A 169 4.70 11.56 -3.47
C GLY A 169 6.15 11.77 -3.92
N ILE A 170 7.01 12.33 -3.08
CA ILE A 170 8.45 12.50 -3.39
C ILE A 170 9.11 11.12 -3.57
N PHE A 171 8.73 10.15 -2.74
CA PHE A 171 9.34 8.82 -2.71
C PHE A 171 8.99 7.95 -3.91
N TYR A 172 8.02 8.35 -4.74
CA TYR A 172 7.74 7.67 -6.01
C TYR A 172 8.97 7.66 -6.95
N ARG A 173 9.89 8.62 -6.75
CA ARG A 173 11.12 8.80 -7.51
C ARG A 173 12.38 8.46 -6.72
N ALA A 174 12.23 7.91 -5.50
CA ALA A 174 13.37 7.55 -4.66
C ALA A 174 14.11 6.34 -5.25
N SER A 175 15.42 6.49 -5.45
CA SER A 175 16.33 5.43 -5.89
C SER A 175 17.10 4.79 -4.75
N TYR A 176 17.25 5.51 -3.65
CA TYR A 176 18.01 5.07 -2.49
C TYR A 176 17.56 5.90 -1.29
N LEU A 177 17.46 5.26 -0.13
CA LEU A 177 16.96 5.87 1.08
C LEU A 177 17.78 5.36 2.27
N ILE A 178 18.27 6.28 3.10
CA ILE A 178 18.87 5.96 4.40
C ILE A 178 17.97 6.55 5.47
N ILE A 179 17.60 5.75 6.45
CA ILE A 179 16.89 6.18 7.64
C ILE A 179 17.81 5.87 8.82
N ASN A 180 18.27 6.90 9.52
CA ASN A 180 18.96 6.73 10.79
C ASN A 180 17.92 6.87 11.88
N VAL A 181 17.65 5.77 12.56
CA VAL A 181 16.75 5.72 13.71
C VAL A 181 17.64 5.69 14.94
N HIS A 182 17.69 6.79 15.68
CA HIS A 182 18.53 6.90 16.86
C HIS A 182 17.96 6.05 18.01
N ARG A 183 18.53 6.18 19.22
CA ARG A 183 18.01 5.48 20.39
C ARG A 183 16.54 5.84 20.67
N ASN A 184 15.68 4.84 20.57
CA ASN A 184 14.24 4.88 20.81
C ASN A 184 13.79 3.68 21.65
N ASP A 185 12.52 3.65 22.05
CA ASP A 185 11.93 2.52 22.75
C ASP A 185 11.89 1.26 21.86
N PRO A 186 12.17 0.05 22.39
CA PRO A 186 12.16 -1.19 21.61
C PRO A 186 10.85 -1.44 20.83
N GLY A 187 9.72 -0.99 21.36
CA GLY A 187 8.42 -1.10 20.72
C GLY A 187 8.32 -0.30 19.41
N GLU A 188 8.97 0.86 19.33
CA GLU A 188 8.98 1.71 18.14
C GLU A 188 9.79 1.09 17.00
N TYR A 189 10.96 0.51 17.31
CA TYR A 189 11.75 -0.23 16.32
C TYR A 189 10.97 -1.43 15.79
N LYS A 190 10.39 -2.24 16.69
CA LYS A 190 9.57 -3.40 16.31
C LYS A 190 8.41 -2.95 15.42
N TYR A 191 7.77 -1.83 15.73
CA TYR A 191 6.69 -1.26 14.92
C TYR A 191 7.18 -0.87 13.51
N LEU A 192 8.27 -0.11 13.39
CA LEU A 192 8.83 0.33 12.10
C LEU A 192 9.27 -0.87 11.24
N PHE A 193 10.01 -1.80 11.83
CA PHE A 193 10.53 -2.99 11.15
C PHE A 193 9.44 -3.89 10.58
N ARG A 194 8.31 -3.98 11.27
CA ARG A 194 7.13 -4.69 10.80
C ARG A 194 6.55 -4.06 9.53
N TYR A 195 6.57 -2.74 9.42
CA TYR A 195 6.16 -2.05 8.19
C TYR A 195 7.18 -2.22 7.05
N LEU A 196 8.47 -2.29 7.36
CA LEU A 196 9.49 -2.63 6.35
C LEU A 196 9.19 -3.99 5.70
N LYS A 197 8.87 -4.99 6.53
CA LYS A 197 8.50 -6.34 6.10
C LYS A 197 7.15 -6.36 5.37
N LEU A 198 6.13 -5.70 5.92
CA LEU A 198 4.80 -5.59 5.31
C LEU A 198 4.86 -5.08 3.87
N PHE A 199 5.64 -4.01 3.64
CA PHE A 199 5.81 -3.41 2.32
C PHE A 199 6.89 -4.11 1.47
N ARG A 200 7.49 -5.20 1.99
CA ARG A 200 8.50 -6.03 1.33
C ARG A 200 9.67 -5.20 0.80
N LEU A 201 10.10 -4.23 1.60
CA LEU A 201 11.20 -3.36 1.26
C LEU A 201 12.52 -4.12 1.40
N MET A 202 13.43 -3.88 0.47
CA MET A 202 14.79 -4.41 0.48
C MET A 202 15.63 -3.56 1.42
N THR A 203 15.62 -3.95 2.68
CA THR A 203 16.29 -3.23 3.73
C THR A 203 17.56 -3.94 4.18
N TYR A 204 18.54 -3.15 4.52
CA TYR A 204 19.74 -3.56 5.24
C TYR A 204 19.82 -2.74 6.52
N ILE A 205 19.94 -3.41 7.66
CA ILE A 205 19.81 -2.80 8.99
C ILE A 205 21.12 -3.03 9.74
N GLU A 206 21.77 -1.94 10.11
CA GLU A 206 23.01 -1.91 10.89
C GLU A 206 22.76 -1.25 12.24
N GLY A 207 23.57 -1.57 13.24
CA GLY A 207 23.46 -1.02 14.59
C GLY A 207 22.78 -1.95 15.59
N ASP A 208 22.44 -1.40 16.75
CA ASP A 208 21.94 -2.12 17.91
C ASP A 208 20.95 -1.24 18.70
N ALA A 209 20.28 -1.82 19.70
CA ALA A 209 19.26 -1.12 20.46
C ALA A 209 19.83 0.02 21.34
N ASP A 210 21.11 -0.02 21.70
CA ASP A 210 21.76 0.96 22.57
C ASP A 210 22.14 2.23 21.79
N THR A 211 22.62 2.07 20.56
CA THR A 211 23.07 3.17 19.69
C THR A 211 22.01 3.65 18.70
N GLY A 212 21.09 2.76 18.32
CA GLY A 212 20.11 2.97 17.25
C GLY A 212 20.47 2.17 15.99
N PHE A 213 19.60 2.28 14.98
CA PHE A 213 19.71 1.53 13.73
C PHE A 213 19.87 2.45 12.52
N THR A 214 20.76 2.08 11.60
CA THR A 214 20.81 2.63 10.24
C THR A 214 20.14 1.66 9.29
N ILE A 215 19.03 2.10 8.70
CA ILE A 215 18.23 1.33 7.75
C ILE A 215 18.51 1.88 6.37
N THR A 216 19.19 1.09 5.55
CA THR A 216 19.39 1.36 4.13
C THR A 216 18.32 0.66 3.31
N ILE A 217 17.62 1.39 2.47
CA ILE A 217 16.59 0.87 1.56
C ILE A 217 17.02 1.17 0.13
N ASP A 218 17.35 0.11 -0.61
CA ASP A 218 17.65 0.22 -2.03
C ASP A 218 16.35 0.44 -2.82
N GLY A 219 16.32 1.48 -3.65
CA GLY A 219 15.18 1.83 -4.50
C GLY A 219 15.19 1.06 -5.83
N PRO A 220 14.09 1.14 -6.61
CA PRO A 220 13.94 0.34 -7.80
C PRO A 220 14.85 0.83 -8.95
N THR A 221 15.24 2.11 -8.91
CA THR A 221 15.88 2.89 -9.96
C THR A 221 17.41 2.78 -10.00
N SER A 222 18.07 2.12 -9.06
CA SER A 222 19.54 2.14 -8.99
C SER A 222 20.23 1.50 -10.20
N LEU A 223 19.60 0.55 -10.91
CA LEU A 223 20.23 -0.16 -12.04
C LEU A 223 19.32 -0.46 -13.26
N PHE A 224 17.99 -0.32 -13.19
CA PHE A 224 17.07 -0.50 -14.35
C PHE A 224 15.88 0.46 -14.32
N LYS A 225 15.19 0.62 -15.48
CA LYS A 225 14.05 1.54 -15.72
C LYS A 225 13.20 1.78 -14.46
N ALA A 226 12.97 3.06 -14.15
CA ALA A 226 12.20 3.50 -13.00
C ALA A 226 10.83 2.81 -12.90
N ASN A 227 10.72 1.77 -12.08
CA ASN A 227 9.46 1.14 -11.77
C ASN A 227 8.84 1.86 -10.58
N SER A 228 7.85 2.71 -10.86
CA SER A 228 7.10 3.53 -9.87
C SER A 228 6.46 2.71 -8.75
N ARG A 229 6.19 1.42 -8.98
CA ARG A 229 5.54 0.53 -8.01
C ARG A 229 6.30 0.38 -6.70
N TYR A 230 7.63 0.28 -6.73
CA TYR A 230 8.40 0.11 -5.49
C TYR A 230 8.60 1.44 -4.75
N GLY A 231 8.68 2.57 -5.47
CA GLY A 231 8.67 3.89 -4.84
C GLY A 231 7.36 4.17 -4.08
N ILE A 232 6.24 3.61 -4.54
CA ILE A 232 4.96 3.64 -3.82
C ILE A 232 5.05 2.83 -2.51
N GLU A 233 5.70 1.67 -2.48
CA GLU A 233 5.89 0.90 -1.25
C GLU A 233 6.79 1.65 -0.24
N ILE A 234 7.86 2.31 -0.70
CA ILE A 234 8.66 3.22 0.14
C ILE A 234 7.78 4.33 0.72
N ALA A 235 6.93 4.95 -0.11
CA ALA A 235 6.05 6.02 0.32
C ALA A 235 5.06 5.57 1.42
N LYS A 236 4.61 4.31 1.40
CA LYS A 236 3.75 3.74 2.44
C LYS A 236 4.46 3.53 3.78
N LEU A 237 5.80 3.47 3.81
CA LEU A 237 6.58 3.38 5.05
C LEU A 237 6.56 4.67 5.88
N ILE A 238 6.53 5.83 5.22
CA ILE A 238 6.67 7.14 5.87
C ILE A 238 5.70 7.35 7.06
N PRO A 239 4.40 7.04 6.97
CA PRO A 239 3.48 7.14 8.11
C PRO A 239 3.89 6.26 9.31
N ALA A 240 4.52 5.11 9.07
CA ALA A 240 5.02 4.25 10.15
C ALA A 240 6.27 4.85 10.81
N LEU A 241 7.14 5.50 10.02
CA LEU A 241 8.32 6.22 10.52
C LEU A 241 7.93 7.38 11.44
N LEU A 242 6.79 8.04 11.19
CA LEU A 242 6.28 9.12 12.05
C LEU A 242 5.86 8.66 13.46
N HIS A 243 5.76 7.35 13.71
CA HIS A 243 5.52 6.80 15.05
C HIS A 243 6.83 6.50 15.81
N VAL A 244 7.97 6.81 15.21
CA VAL A 244 9.28 6.69 15.85
C VAL A 244 9.74 8.08 16.28
N THR A 245 10.27 8.19 17.50
CA THR A 245 10.49 9.48 18.15
C THR A 245 11.73 10.21 17.62
N HIS A 246 12.84 9.50 17.43
CA HIS A 246 14.12 10.08 17.01
C HIS A 246 14.67 9.45 15.75
N TRP A 247 14.60 10.18 14.64
CA TRP A 247 15.12 9.72 13.36
C TRP A 247 15.48 10.87 12.42
N ASN A 248 16.35 10.57 11.46
CA ASN A 248 16.54 11.36 10.26
C ASN A 248 16.51 10.47 9.03
N LEU A 249 16.09 11.03 7.91
CA LEU A 249 15.90 10.34 6.65
C LEU A 249 16.57 11.15 5.54
N LYS A 250 17.35 10.47 4.72
CA LYS A 250 17.97 11.03 3.51
C LYS A 250 17.61 10.17 2.30
N ALA A 251 16.96 10.77 1.32
CA ALA A 251 16.55 10.12 0.08
C ALA A 251 17.34 10.69 -1.10
N GLN A 252 17.84 9.80 -1.95
CA GLN A 252 18.31 10.15 -3.29
C GLN A 252 17.17 9.88 -4.28
N LEU A 253 16.88 10.89 -5.08
CA LEU A 253 15.80 10.89 -6.06
C LEU A 253 16.39 10.91 -7.46
N GLN A 254 15.72 10.24 -8.39
CA GLN A 254 16.07 10.27 -9.80
C GLN A 254 14.85 10.62 -10.63
N TYR A 255 15.00 11.58 -11.54
CA TYR A 255 13.98 11.89 -12.52
C TYR A 255 14.59 12.10 -13.90
N LYS A 256 13.81 11.76 -14.92
CA LYS A 256 14.18 12.02 -16.30
C LYS A 256 13.73 13.43 -16.65
N ASP A 257 14.68 14.27 -17.05
CA ASP A 257 14.38 15.60 -17.57
C ASP A 257 13.63 15.45 -18.90
N SER A 258 12.46 16.06 -19.02
CA SER A 258 11.62 15.95 -20.21
C SER A 258 12.20 16.70 -21.42
N TYR A 259 13.03 17.72 -21.19
CA TYR A 259 13.63 18.54 -22.25
C TYR A 259 14.92 17.91 -22.75
N THR A 260 15.82 17.51 -21.84
CA THR A 260 17.15 16.97 -22.21
C THR A 260 17.19 15.45 -22.29
N GLY A 261 16.19 14.75 -21.72
CA GLY A 261 16.16 13.29 -21.65
C GLY A 261 17.16 12.67 -20.66
N THR A 262 17.98 13.48 -19.99
CA THR A 262 19.00 13.00 -19.05
C THR A 262 18.40 12.68 -17.68
N ILE A 263 19.04 11.77 -16.96
CA ILE A 263 18.67 11.44 -15.58
C ILE A 263 19.35 12.46 -14.66
N LYS A 264 18.55 13.26 -13.97
CA LYS A 264 19.01 14.17 -12.92
C LYS A 264 18.83 13.53 -11.55
N LYS A 265 19.78 13.80 -10.67
CA LYS A 265 19.76 13.38 -9.28
C LYS A 265 19.32 14.54 -8.40
N GLN A 266 18.51 14.25 -7.40
CA GLN A 266 18.08 15.20 -6.38
C GLN A 266 18.18 14.54 -5.02
N GLN A 267 18.18 15.36 -3.97
CA GLN A 267 18.19 14.91 -2.59
C GLN A 267 16.95 15.42 -1.87
N PHE A 268 16.49 14.65 -0.90
CA PHE A 268 15.43 15.05 0.00
C PHE A 268 15.76 14.56 1.40
N ASN A 269 15.70 15.47 2.36
CA ASN A 269 15.97 15.19 3.76
C ASN A 269 14.70 15.45 4.57
N LEU A 270 14.47 14.61 5.57
CA LEU A 270 13.36 14.73 6.50
C LEU A 270 13.84 14.32 7.89
N GLU A 271 13.40 15.04 8.91
CA GLU A 271 13.76 14.83 10.32
C GLU A 271 12.50 14.60 11.16
N ASP A 272 12.67 14.07 12.36
CA ASP A 272 11.61 13.80 13.34
C ASP A 272 10.74 15.03 13.67
N ASN A 273 11.34 16.22 13.72
CA ASN A 273 10.65 17.50 13.95
C ASN A 273 9.81 18.03 12.77
N CYS A 274 9.58 17.22 11.73
CA CYS A 274 8.89 17.66 10.52
C CYS A 274 7.44 18.10 10.72
N GLY A 275 6.81 17.80 11.86
CA GLY A 275 5.42 18.17 12.19
C GLY A 275 4.37 17.59 11.22
N LEU A 276 4.68 16.46 10.60
CA LEU A 276 3.73 15.64 9.87
C LEU A 276 2.95 14.76 10.86
N VAL A 277 1.72 14.42 10.53
CA VAL A 277 0.87 13.58 11.39
C VAL A 277 0.59 12.27 10.66
N SER A 278 0.85 11.16 11.34
CA SER A 278 0.55 9.83 10.81
C SER A 278 -0.96 9.58 10.81
N HIS A 279 -1.41 8.87 9.78
CA HIS A 279 -2.77 8.35 9.70
C HIS A 279 -2.84 6.85 10.07
N TYR A 280 -1.70 6.24 10.38
CA TYR A 280 -1.67 4.86 10.88
C TYR A 280 -2.00 4.86 12.36
N SER A 281 -2.82 3.91 12.80
CA SER A 281 -3.07 3.72 14.22
C SER A 281 -1.80 3.20 14.91
N PRO A 282 -1.48 3.70 16.12
CA PRO A 282 -0.44 3.11 16.94
C PRO A 282 -0.71 1.62 17.20
N GLY A 283 0.33 0.79 17.15
CA GLY A 283 0.28 -0.61 17.59
C GLY A 283 -0.21 -1.66 16.57
N LYS A 284 -1.05 -1.34 15.59
CA LYS A 284 -1.55 -2.36 14.63
C LYS A 284 -0.99 -2.19 13.21
N PRO A 285 -0.16 -3.12 12.72
CA PRO A 285 0.14 -3.24 11.30
C PRO A 285 -1.05 -3.94 10.64
N TYR A 286 -1.31 -3.70 9.37
CA TYR A 286 -2.09 -4.66 8.60
C TYR A 286 -1.11 -5.75 8.18
N ASP A 287 -1.40 -7.02 8.46
CA ASP A 287 -0.47 -8.10 8.13
C ASP A 287 -0.28 -8.25 6.62
N SER A 288 0.90 -8.72 6.21
CA SER A 288 1.11 -9.05 4.80
C SER A 288 0.28 -10.29 4.47
N MET A 289 -0.54 -10.24 3.40
CA MET A 289 -1.44 -11.35 3.04
C MET A 289 -0.70 -12.70 2.88
N LEU A 290 0.61 -12.68 2.57
CA LEU A 290 1.43 -13.88 2.41
C LEU A 290 1.73 -14.53 3.76
N GLU A 291 2.18 -13.75 4.74
CA GLU A 291 2.43 -14.23 6.10
C GLU A 291 1.14 -14.74 6.75
N GLU A 292 0.04 -14.00 6.60
CA GLU A 292 -1.26 -14.40 7.12
C GLU A 292 -1.72 -15.73 6.49
N SER A 293 -1.54 -15.89 5.18
CA SER A 293 -1.86 -17.14 4.49
C SER A 293 -0.98 -18.32 4.90
N PHE A 294 0.27 -18.06 5.31
CA PHE A 294 1.17 -19.08 5.82
C PHE A 294 0.77 -19.48 7.24
N ALA A 295 0.56 -18.51 8.14
CA ALA A 295 0.13 -18.75 9.52
C ALA A 295 -1.18 -19.52 9.58
N LYS A 296 -2.18 -19.15 8.76
CA LYS A 296 -3.46 -19.89 8.68
C LYS A 296 -3.28 -21.36 8.27
N ARG A 297 -2.38 -21.63 7.32
CA ARG A 297 -2.09 -23.01 6.87
C ARG A 297 -1.22 -23.78 7.88
N TRP A 298 -0.34 -23.10 8.62
CA TRP A 298 0.44 -23.72 9.69
C TRP A 298 -0.48 -24.26 10.79
N LEU A 299 -1.45 -23.46 11.22
CA LEU A 299 -2.43 -23.88 12.25
C LEU A 299 -3.24 -25.12 11.85
N GLN A 300 -3.45 -25.34 10.55
CA GLN A 300 -4.20 -26.51 10.05
C GLN A 300 -3.43 -27.83 10.20
N LEU A 301 -2.10 -27.79 10.30
CA LEU A 301 -1.27 -28.99 10.40
C LEU A 301 -1.27 -29.64 11.79
N LYS A 302 -1.75 -28.92 12.82
CA LYS A 302 -1.82 -29.41 14.21
C LYS A 302 -0.51 -30.04 14.71
N THR A 303 0.61 -29.38 14.44
CA THR A 303 1.92 -29.84 14.90
C THR A 303 2.23 -29.35 16.31
N GLU A 304 3.22 -29.98 16.94
CA GLU A 304 3.74 -29.53 18.24
C GLU A 304 4.53 -28.22 18.13
N TRP A 305 5.02 -27.89 16.93
CA TRP A 305 5.75 -26.66 16.64
C TRP A 305 4.82 -25.43 16.65
N GLN A 306 5.07 -24.54 17.60
CA GLN A 306 4.38 -23.26 17.72
C GLN A 306 5.03 -22.23 16.78
N LEU A 307 4.19 -21.60 15.95
CA LEU A 307 4.60 -20.52 15.05
C LEU A 307 4.36 -19.17 15.73
N GLU A 308 5.43 -18.55 16.19
CA GLU A 308 5.44 -17.20 16.72
C GLU A 308 5.79 -16.18 15.63
N ARG A 309 5.07 -15.05 15.63
CA ARG A 309 5.22 -13.98 14.63
C ARG A 309 6.14 -12.87 15.12
N GLU A 310 6.16 -12.63 16.42
CA GLU A 310 7.05 -11.65 17.02
C GLU A 310 8.41 -12.31 17.23
N VAL A 311 9.33 -12.01 16.31
CA VAL A 311 10.69 -12.53 16.40
C VAL A 311 11.60 -11.44 16.95
N ASP A 312 12.39 -11.80 17.95
CA ASP A 312 13.43 -10.91 18.44
C ASP A 312 14.48 -10.66 17.36
N LEU A 313 15.10 -9.49 17.45
CA LEU A 313 16.18 -9.07 16.59
C LEU A 313 17.34 -10.05 16.73
N VAL A 314 17.75 -10.66 15.63
CA VAL A 314 18.91 -11.56 15.61
C VAL A 314 20.15 -10.69 15.41
N PRO A 315 21.05 -10.60 16.40
CA PRO A 315 22.28 -9.85 16.25
C PRO A 315 23.16 -10.54 15.22
N LEU A 316 23.69 -9.76 14.29
CA LEU A 316 24.66 -10.20 13.29
C LEU A 316 25.93 -9.36 13.41
N PRO A 317 27.11 -9.87 13.00
CA PRO A 317 28.30 -9.04 12.91
C PRO A 317 28.04 -7.82 12.00
N GLY A 318 28.00 -6.62 12.59
CA GLY A 318 27.76 -5.36 11.88
C GLY A 318 26.28 -4.97 11.66
N GLY A 319 25.31 -5.74 12.13
CA GLY A 319 23.90 -5.35 11.98
C GLY A 319 22.89 -6.32 12.59
N VAL A 320 21.66 -6.27 12.11
CA VAL A 320 20.56 -7.07 12.66
C VAL A 320 19.72 -7.69 11.55
N MET A 321 19.30 -8.93 11.78
CA MET A 321 18.30 -9.61 10.96
C MET A 321 16.97 -9.69 11.71
N ILE A 322 15.89 -9.43 10.97
CA ILE A 322 14.52 -9.62 11.45
C ILE A 322 13.94 -10.83 10.71
N PRO A 323 13.81 -11.99 11.35
CA PRO A 323 13.15 -13.15 10.75
C PRO A 323 11.65 -12.88 10.62
N ASP A 324 10.99 -13.56 9.68
CA ASP A 324 9.54 -13.44 9.51
C ASP A 324 8.77 -14.26 10.54
N PHE A 325 9.31 -15.41 10.97
CA PHE A 325 8.71 -16.27 11.99
C PHE A 325 9.74 -16.91 12.91
N ARG A 326 9.30 -17.25 14.12
CA ARG A 326 10.01 -18.09 15.09
C ARG A 326 9.20 -19.37 15.30
N LEU A 327 9.87 -20.51 15.17
CA LEU A 327 9.30 -21.84 15.30
C LEU A 327 9.82 -22.45 16.59
N VAL A 328 8.93 -22.71 17.54
CA VAL A 328 9.28 -23.19 18.89
C VAL A 328 8.70 -24.57 19.10
N HIS A 329 9.54 -25.52 19.45
CA HIS A 329 9.10 -26.86 19.84
C HIS A 329 9.02 -26.96 21.37
N PRO A 330 8.08 -27.75 21.94
CA PRO A 330 7.96 -27.93 23.38
C PRO A 330 9.20 -28.51 24.07
N ASP A 331 10.08 -29.19 23.33
CA ASP A 331 11.37 -29.71 23.84
C ASP A 331 12.47 -28.64 23.97
N GLY A 332 12.18 -27.38 23.60
CA GLY A 332 13.12 -26.26 23.68
C GLY A 332 13.87 -25.96 22.37
N ARG A 333 13.69 -26.74 21.29
CA ARG A 333 14.24 -26.38 19.98
C ARG A 333 13.57 -25.13 19.43
N VAL A 334 14.39 -24.23 18.87
CA VAL A 334 13.93 -22.95 18.30
C VAL A 334 14.58 -22.73 16.95
N PHE A 335 13.77 -22.57 15.91
CA PHE A 335 14.22 -22.19 14.57
C PHE A 335 13.65 -20.84 14.16
N LEU A 336 14.39 -20.11 13.34
CA LEU A 336 14.00 -18.84 12.76
C LEU A 336 13.73 -19.06 11.28
N LEU A 337 12.63 -18.54 10.76
CA LEU A 337 12.24 -18.68 9.37
C LEU A 337 12.18 -17.31 8.70
N GLU A 338 12.91 -17.17 7.61
CA GLU A 338 12.90 -15.98 6.75
C GLU A 338 12.44 -16.35 5.34
N ILE A 339 11.42 -15.66 4.85
CA ILE A 339 10.86 -15.85 3.52
C ILE A 339 11.46 -14.82 2.55
N VAL A 340 12.35 -15.29 1.68
CA VAL A 340 13.00 -14.51 0.62
C VAL A 340 12.14 -14.55 -0.64
N GLY A 341 11.31 -13.53 -0.82
CA GLY A 341 10.41 -13.39 -1.97
C GLY A 341 10.90 -12.54 -3.14
N TYR A 342 12.10 -11.93 -3.06
CA TYR A 342 12.55 -10.93 -4.05
C TYR A 342 13.99 -11.15 -4.55
N TRP A 343 14.25 -10.80 -5.82
CA TRP A 343 15.33 -11.42 -6.63
C TRP A 343 16.55 -10.54 -6.91
N ARG A 344 16.75 -9.40 -6.24
CA ARG A 344 17.85 -8.51 -6.61
C ARG A 344 19.23 -9.07 -6.27
N PRO A 345 20.13 -9.22 -7.25
CA PRO A 345 21.48 -9.74 -7.06
C PRO A 345 22.24 -9.17 -5.88
N GLU A 346 22.38 -7.85 -5.82
CA GLU A 346 23.22 -7.16 -4.85
C GLU A 346 22.62 -7.28 -3.43
N TYR A 347 21.29 -7.20 -3.33
CA TYR A 347 20.57 -7.42 -2.07
C TYR A 347 20.76 -8.85 -1.57
N LEU A 348 20.59 -9.83 -2.45
CA LEU A 348 20.77 -11.24 -2.12
C LEU A 348 22.22 -11.51 -1.71
N GLN A 349 23.21 -11.03 -2.45
CA GLN A 349 24.62 -11.17 -2.07
C GLN A 349 24.88 -10.66 -0.64
N LYS A 350 24.44 -9.43 -0.32
CA LYS A 350 24.61 -8.86 1.03
C LYS A 350 23.88 -9.68 2.10
N LYS A 351 22.62 -10.08 1.83
CA LYS A 351 21.82 -10.88 2.76
C LYS A 351 22.43 -12.25 3.03
N PHE A 352 22.89 -12.95 1.99
CA PHE A 352 23.52 -14.26 2.15
C PHE A 352 24.90 -14.17 2.79
N LEU A 353 25.65 -13.07 2.59
CA LEU A 353 26.89 -12.81 3.35
C LEU A 353 26.60 -12.63 4.84
N GLN A 354 25.54 -11.89 5.19
CA GLN A 354 25.08 -11.72 6.57
C GLN A 354 24.67 -13.05 7.22
N VAL A 355 23.91 -13.87 6.51
CA VAL A 355 23.51 -15.20 7.01
C VAL A 355 24.75 -16.09 7.23
N LYS A 356 25.74 -16.00 6.34
CA LYS A 356 26.98 -16.76 6.50
C LYS A 356 27.80 -16.29 7.71
N SER A 357 27.86 -14.98 7.96
CA SER A 357 28.57 -14.43 9.12
C SER A 357 27.83 -14.68 10.44
N ALA A 358 26.51 -14.83 10.40
CA ALA A 358 25.66 -15.14 11.56
C ALA A 358 26.05 -16.45 12.27
N GLN A 359 26.54 -17.44 11.51
CA GLN A 359 26.70 -18.83 11.99
C GLN A 359 25.44 -19.38 12.69
N ALA A 360 24.26 -18.88 12.34
CA ALA A 360 23.00 -19.26 12.93
C ALA A 360 22.55 -20.61 12.37
N ASN A 361 22.88 -21.69 13.09
CA ASN A 361 22.52 -23.07 12.72
C ASN A 361 21.00 -23.33 12.77
N ASN A 362 20.26 -22.45 13.44
CA ASN A 362 18.82 -22.55 13.60
C ASN A 362 18.05 -21.62 12.66
N LEU A 363 18.67 -21.12 11.59
CA LEU A 363 18.01 -20.29 10.59
C LEU A 363 17.60 -21.11 9.36
N ILE A 364 16.36 -20.92 8.94
CA ILE A 364 15.75 -21.49 7.73
C ILE A 364 15.46 -20.34 6.76
N LEU A 365 16.02 -20.44 5.56
CA LEU A 365 15.75 -19.52 4.45
C LEU A 365 14.79 -20.17 3.46
N ALA A 366 13.55 -19.68 3.39
CA ALA A 366 12.61 -20.04 2.34
C ALA A 366 12.80 -19.13 1.13
N VAL A 367 13.34 -19.65 0.03
CA VAL A 367 13.72 -18.89 -1.16
C VAL A 367 12.79 -19.22 -2.32
N SER A 368 12.24 -18.20 -2.98
CA SER A 368 11.40 -18.45 -4.15
C SER A 368 12.23 -18.98 -5.34
N GLU A 369 11.74 -20.01 -6.03
CA GLU A 369 12.35 -20.54 -7.26
C GLU A 369 12.27 -19.54 -8.43
N ARG A 370 11.37 -18.57 -8.34
CA ARG A 370 11.24 -17.50 -9.34
C ARG A 370 12.43 -16.53 -9.30
N LEU A 371 13.30 -16.64 -8.30
CA LEU A 371 14.47 -15.78 -8.16
C LEU A 371 15.62 -16.31 -9.02
N ASN A 372 16.13 -15.48 -9.93
CA ASN A 372 17.25 -15.85 -10.79
C ASN A 372 18.59 -15.65 -10.06
N LEU A 373 18.91 -16.60 -9.18
CA LEU A 373 20.02 -16.49 -8.22
C LEU A 373 21.40 -16.79 -8.84
N GLU A 374 21.43 -17.52 -9.95
CA GLU A 374 22.67 -17.74 -10.70
C GLU A 374 23.20 -16.43 -11.29
N LYS A 375 22.33 -15.59 -11.85
CA LYS A 375 22.68 -14.22 -12.26
C LYS A 375 23.13 -13.35 -11.09
N ALA A 376 22.72 -13.69 -9.87
CA ALA A 376 23.13 -12.98 -8.67
C ALA A 376 24.54 -13.34 -8.19
N GLY A 377 25.21 -14.35 -8.76
CA GLY A 377 26.55 -14.77 -8.32
C GLY A 377 26.61 -15.29 -6.88
N VAL A 378 25.45 -15.62 -6.28
CA VAL A 378 25.37 -16.16 -4.92
C VAL A 378 25.71 -17.66 -4.97
N LYS A 379 26.79 -18.06 -4.31
CA LYS A 379 27.17 -19.47 -4.17
C LYS A 379 26.52 -20.05 -2.91
N PHE A 380 25.63 -21.04 -3.10
CA PHE A 380 24.90 -21.72 -2.01
C PHE A 380 25.72 -22.81 -1.29
N GLN A 381 26.88 -23.15 -1.84
CA GLN A 381 27.77 -24.14 -1.25
C GLN A 381 28.31 -23.58 0.07
N ASN A 382 28.07 -24.28 1.18
CA ASN A 382 28.52 -23.97 2.54
C ASN A 382 27.77 -22.84 3.27
N LEU A 383 26.45 -22.73 3.10
CA LEU A 383 25.62 -21.93 4.01
C LEU A 383 25.33 -22.73 5.30
N PRO A 384 25.48 -22.14 6.49
CA PRO A 384 25.10 -22.78 7.75
C PRO A 384 23.57 -22.89 7.92
N ALA A 385 22.80 -22.05 7.22
CA ALA A 385 21.34 -22.06 7.25
C ALA A 385 20.74 -23.11 6.30
N GLN A 386 19.63 -23.72 6.71
CA GLN A 386 18.85 -24.64 5.87
C GLN A 386 18.06 -23.84 4.83
N VAL A 387 18.01 -24.31 3.58
CA VAL A 387 17.35 -23.59 2.47
C VAL A 387 16.18 -24.41 1.94
N ILE A 388 14.99 -23.79 1.88
CA ILE A 388 13.76 -24.37 1.33
C ILE A 388 13.40 -23.61 0.06
N TRP A 389 13.15 -24.31 -1.03
CA TRP A 389 12.73 -23.71 -2.29
C TRP A 389 11.22 -23.76 -2.46
N PHE A 390 10.62 -22.68 -2.95
CA PHE A 390 9.17 -22.66 -3.24
C PHE A 390 8.81 -21.85 -4.49
N LYS A 391 7.80 -22.28 -5.24
CA LYS A 391 7.35 -21.55 -6.44
C LYS A 391 6.45 -20.35 -6.09
N ASP A 392 5.22 -20.65 -5.70
CA ASP A 392 4.16 -19.63 -5.57
C ASP A 392 3.79 -19.36 -4.13
N LYS A 393 3.74 -20.42 -3.30
CA LYS A 393 3.44 -20.34 -1.88
C LYS A 393 4.37 -21.28 -1.14
N LEU A 394 4.96 -20.81 -0.05
CA LEU A 394 5.71 -21.67 0.87
C LEU A 394 4.75 -22.72 1.47
N SER A 395 5.13 -23.99 1.42
CA SER A 395 4.38 -25.08 2.03
C SER A 395 4.80 -25.22 3.50
N PRO A 396 3.87 -25.13 4.46
CA PRO A 396 4.16 -25.47 5.85
C PRO A 396 4.75 -26.87 6.06
N GLN A 397 4.38 -27.87 5.24
CA GLN A 397 4.92 -29.23 5.33
C GLN A 397 6.42 -29.28 4.97
N ALA A 398 6.84 -28.55 3.94
CA ALA A 398 8.24 -28.48 3.55
C ALA A 398 9.12 -27.86 4.65
N VAL A 399 8.54 -26.96 5.46
CA VAL A 399 9.23 -26.41 6.64
C VAL A 399 9.32 -27.46 7.75
N LEU A 400 8.25 -28.23 7.99
CA LEU A 400 8.27 -29.31 9.00
C LEU A 400 9.28 -30.41 8.70
N GLU A 401 9.42 -30.81 7.43
CA GLU A 401 10.42 -31.80 6.99
C GLU A 401 11.86 -31.37 7.27
N VAL A 402 12.09 -30.07 7.38
CA VAL A 402 13.40 -29.48 7.69
C VAL A 402 13.63 -29.35 9.20
N LEU A 403 12.55 -29.33 9.98
CA LEU A 403 12.55 -29.26 11.45
C LEU A 403 12.63 -30.64 12.13
N SER A 404 12.25 -31.72 11.41
CA SER A 404 12.37 -33.12 11.82
C SER A 404 13.79 -33.63 11.67
#